data_AF-A0A7S4J7Q4-F1
#
_entry.id   AF-A0A7S4J7Q4-F1
#
_cell.length_a   1.000
_cell.length_b   1.000
_cell.length_c   1.000
_cell.angle_alpha   90.00
_cell.angle_beta   90.00
_cell.angle_gamma   90.00
#
_symmetry.space_group_name_H-M   'P 1'
#
loop_
_entity.id
_entity.type
_entity.pdbx_description
1 polymer ?
#
loop_
_entity_poly.entity_id
_entity_poly.type
_entity_poly.pdbx_seq_one_letter_code
_entity_poly.pdbx_strand_id
1 'polypeptide(L)'
;QVHGALQGFYEARVGRVAGCSLLSRLASDLIVNFFDTPWSPHDERGSGALSYLTFAWKPLLQYFVFPLQFLFLYSYHPSGPMGELPARLEAEWRARHRVAAEAAFQEAAEGGQQEARPSFFAATAGAE
;
A
#
# COMPACT_ATOMS: atom_id res chain seq x y z
N GLN A 1 24.30 -2.89 -14.68
CA GLN A 1 24.66 -2.66 -13.25
C GLN A 1 23.48 -2.15 -12.43
N VAL A 2 22.75 -1.13 -12.91
CA VAL A 2 21.52 -0.61 -12.26
C VAL A 2 20.46 -1.69 -11.98
N HIS A 3 20.17 -2.53 -12.97
CA HIS A 3 19.19 -3.61 -12.83
C HIS A 3 19.57 -4.61 -11.73
N GLY A 4 20.85 -4.98 -11.63
CA GLY A 4 21.34 -5.89 -10.59
C GLY A 4 21.29 -5.30 -9.19
N ALA A 5 21.54 -3.99 -9.03
CA ALA A 5 21.42 -3.32 -7.73
C ALA A 5 19.96 -3.19 -7.27
N LEU A 6 19.04 -2.87 -8.18
CA LEU A 6 17.59 -2.88 -7.92
C LEU A 6 17.11 -4.28 -7.58
N GLN A 7 17.53 -5.28 -8.37
CA GLN A 7 17.15 -6.66 -8.16
C GLN A 7 17.65 -7.19 -6.81
N GLY A 8 18.89 -6.92 -6.43
CA GLY A 8 19.41 -7.27 -5.10
C GLY A 8 18.64 -6.60 -3.95
N PHE A 9 18.21 -5.34 -4.12
CA PHE A 9 17.33 -4.67 -3.16
C PHE A 9 15.96 -5.35 -3.06
N TYR A 10 15.33 -5.69 -4.20
CA TYR A 10 14.05 -6.37 -4.21
C TYR A 10 14.13 -7.78 -3.63
N GLU A 11 15.16 -8.56 -3.99
CA GLU A 11 15.41 -9.91 -3.45
C GLU A 11 15.58 -9.89 -1.92
N ALA A 12 16.33 -8.92 -1.39
CA ALA A 12 16.47 -8.74 0.05
C ALA A 12 15.16 -8.34 0.75
N ARG A 13 14.23 -7.70 0.02
CA ARG A 13 12.92 -7.26 0.53
C ARG A 13 11.85 -8.35 0.46
N VAL A 14 11.98 -9.33 -0.46
CA VAL A 14 11.00 -10.42 -0.65
C VAL A 14 10.74 -11.19 0.64
N GLY A 15 11.79 -11.57 1.38
CA GLY A 15 11.62 -12.33 2.63
C GLY A 15 10.82 -11.58 3.71
N ARG A 16 11.03 -10.26 3.80
CA ARG A 16 10.30 -9.41 4.76
C ARG A 16 8.85 -9.20 4.35
N VAL A 17 8.61 -9.00 3.06
CA VAL A 17 7.26 -8.86 2.50
C VAL A 17 6.49 -10.17 2.64
N ALA A 18 7.12 -11.30 2.38
CA ALA A 18 6.52 -12.62 2.59
C ALA A 18 6.14 -12.84 4.06
N GLY A 19 7.04 -12.49 5.00
CA GLY A 19 6.76 -12.54 6.43
C GLY A 19 5.57 -11.65 6.84
N CYS A 20 5.54 -10.40 6.37
CA CYS A 20 4.41 -9.51 6.65
C CYS A 20 3.11 -10.03 6.04
N SER A 21 3.15 -10.51 4.81
CA SER A 21 1.97 -11.05 4.11
C SER A 21 1.40 -12.27 4.84
N LEU A 22 2.27 -13.18 5.30
CA LEU A 22 1.88 -14.33 6.12
C LEU A 22 1.25 -13.88 7.44
N LEU A 23 1.90 -12.96 8.16
CA LEU A 23 1.40 -12.45 9.45
C LEU A 23 0.09 -11.69 9.31
N SER A 24 -0.08 -10.91 8.23
CA SER A 24 -1.33 -10.22 7.92
C SER A 24 -2.44 -11.22 7.60
N ARG A 25 -2.14 -12.31 6.87
CA ARG A 25 -3.13 -13.34 6.57
C ARG A 25 -3.55 -14.12 7.80
N LEU A 26 -2.60 -14.49 8.66
CA LEU A 26 -2.89 -15.11 9.96
C LEU A 26 -3.69 -14.18 10.87
N ALA A 27 -3.37 -12.88 10.90
CA ALA A 27 -4.13 -11.90 11.67
C ALA A 27 -5.56 -11.77 11.13
N SER A 28 -5.74 -11.72 9.81
CA SER A 28 -7.07 -11.71 9.19
C SER A 28 -7.88 -12.96 9.53
N ASP A 29 -7.27 -14.14 9.44
CA ASP A 29 -7.93 -15.40 9.79
C ASP A 29 -8.29 -15.45 11.28
N LEU A 30 -7.41 -14.94 12.16
CA LEU A 30 -7.67 -14.87 13.60
C LEU A 30 -8.80 -13.87 13.89
N ILE A 31 -8.84 -12.72 13.21
CA ILE A 31 -9.94 -11.76 13.33
C ILE A 31 -11.25 -12.40 12.86
N VAL A 32 -11.28 -13.03 11.69
CA VAL A 32 -12.52 -13.62 11.14
C VAL A 32 -13.04 -14.77 12.00
N ASN A 33 -12.16 -15.60 12.59
CA ASN A 33 -12.59 -16.78 13.34
C ASN A 33 -12.78 -16.53 14.84
N PHE A 34 -12.07 -15.57 15.45
CA PHE A 34 -12.11 -15.34 16.90
C PHE A 34 -12.71 -14.01 17.32
N PHE A 35 -12.82 -13.02 16.43
CA PHE A 35 -13.41 -11.74 16.78
C PHE A 35 -14.90 -11.74 16.47
N ASP A 36 -15.69 -11.46 17.49
CA ASP A 36 -17.13 -11.27 17.37
C ASP A 36 -17.45 -9.77 17.48
N THR A 37 -18.72 -9.42 17.36
CA THR A 37 -19.27 -8.10 17.65
C THR A 37 -18.75 -7.65 19.02
N PRO A 38 -17.95 -6.56 19.09
CA PRO A 38 -17.39 -6.09 20.35
C PRO A 38 -18.51 -5.69 21.29
N TRP A 39 -18.39 -6.09 22.56
CA TRP A 39 -19.36 -5.71 23.59
C TRP A 39 -19.48 -4.19 23.70
N SER A 40 -20.71 -3.69 23.82
CA SER A 40 -21.01 -2.27 24.00
C SER A 40 -21.95 -2.10 25.20
N PRO A 41 -21.69 -1.15 26.12
CA PRO A 41 -22.59 -0.88 27.25
C PRO A 41 -23.92 -0.22 26.82
N HIS A 42 -24.05 0.19 25.56
CA HIS A 42 -25.22 0.86 25.00
C HIS A 42 -26.12 -0.07 24.17
N ASP A 43 -25.80 -1.37 24.12
CA ASP A 43 -26.46 -2.39 23.29
C ASP A 43 -26.46 -3.73 24.05
N GLU A 44 -27.44 -4.61 23.81
CA GLU A 44 -27.43 -5.99 24.30
C GLU A 44 -26.57 -6.95 23.43
N ARG A 45 -25.99 -6.46 22.32
CA ARG A 45 -25.12 -7.23 21.44
C ARG A 45 -23.72 -7.44 22.04
N GLY A 46 -23.18 -8.63 21.78
CA GLY A 46 -21.82 -8.99 22.17
C GLY A 46 -21.66 -9.33 23.65
N SER A 47 -22.62 -10.00 24.28
CA SER A 47 -22.54 -10.45 25.68
C SER A 47 -21.72 -11.74 25.87
N GLY A 48 -21.17 -12.31 24.79
CA GLY A 48 -20.38 -13.53 24.81
C GLY A 48 -18.95 -13.32 25.31
N ALA A 49 -18.29 -14.39 25.78
CA ALA A 49 -16.90 -14.33 26.24
C ALA A 49 -15.93 -13.85 25.14
N LEU A 50 -16.19 -14.20 23.88
CA LEU A 50 -15.41 -13.75 22.73
C LEU A 50 -15.58 -12.26 22.44
N SER A 51 -16.74 -11.68 22.74
CA SER A 51 -17.01 -10.25 22.56
C SER A 51 -16.24 -9.38 23.55
N TYR A 52 -16.05 -9.85 24.78
CA TYR A 52 -15.16 -9.22 25.77
C TYR A 52 -13.69 -9.33 25.38
N LEU A 53 -13.27 -10.51 24.90
CA LEU A 53 -11.92 -10.71 24.38
C LEU A 53 -11.65 -9.78 23.19
N THR A 54 -12.61 -9.67 22.28
CA THR A 54 -12.58 -8.76 21.12
C THR A 54 -12.44 -7.31 21.58
N PHE A 55 -13.23 -6.88 22.56
CA PHE A 55 -13.15 -5.53 23.11
C PHE A 55 -11.76 -5.21 23.70
N ALA A 56 -11.18 -6.15 24.46
CA ALA A 56 -9.85 -6.00 25.04
C ALA A 56 -8.73 -6.00 23.98
N TRP A 57 -8.87 -6.81 22.93
CA TRP A 57 -7.84 -6.98 21.91
C TRP A 57 -7.88 -5.92 20.80
N LYS A 58 -9.03 -5.27 20.60
CA LYS A 58 -9.21 -4.20 19.63
C LYS A 58 -8.20 -3.04 19.75
N PRO A 59 -7.96 -2.42 20.93
CA PRO A 59 -6.94 -1.40 21.08
C PRO A 59 -5.52 -1.97 20.88
N LEU A 60 -5.27 -3.22 21.27
CA LEU A 60 -3.97 -3.86 21.08
C LEU A 60 -3.63 -4.04 19.58
N LEU A 61 -4.59 -4.53 18.80
CA LEU A 61 -4.41 -4.67 17.35
C LEU A 61 -4.21 -3.33 16.68
N GLN A 62 -5.07 -2.37 17.01
CA GLN A 62 -5.12 -1.08 16.31
C GLN A 62 -3.92 -0.19 16.62
N TYR A 63 -3.46 -0.16 17.88
CA TYR A 63 -2.40 0.77 18.29
C TYR A 63 -1.01 0.15 18.38
N PHE A 64 -0.90 -1.19 18.44
CA PHE A 64 0.39 -1.85 18.57
C PHE A 64 0.68 -2.78 17.40
N VAL A 65 -0.17 -3.77 17.14
CA VAL A 65 0.15 -4.81 16.15
C VAL A 65 0.22 -4.26 14.73
N PHE A 66 -0.80 -3.53 14.26
CA PHE A 66 -0.74 -2.96 12.90
C PHE A 66 0.37 -1.92 12.73
N PRO A 67 0.56 -0.95 13.66
CA PRO A 67 1.66 -0.01 13.56
C PRO A 67 3.04 -0.68 13.57
N LEU A 68 3.24 -1.73 14.38
CA LEU A 68 4.49 -2.50 14.39
C LEU A 68 4.72 -3.26 13.08
N GLN A 69 3.67 -3.85 12.48
CA GLN A 69 3.76 -4.48 11.16
C GLN A 69 4.19 -3.45 10.09
N PHE A 70 3.57 -2.26 10.09
CA PHE A 70 3.96 -1.20 9.16
C PHE A 70 5.37 -0.67 9.42
N LEU A 71 5.74 -0.49 10.69
CA LEU A 71 7.08 -0.04 11.06
C LEU A 71 8.14 -1.06 10.66
N PHE A 72 7.90 -2.35 10.86
CA PHE A 72 8.80 -3.40 10.40
C PHE A 72 8.98 -3.37 8.87
N LEU A 73 7.88 -3.17 8.13
CA LEU A 73 7.90 -3.10 6.67
C LEU A 73 8.63 -1.86 6.12
N TYR A 74 8.48 -0.71 6.80
CA TYR A 74 9.07 0.58 6.38
C TYR A 74 10.42 0.92 7.02
N SER A 75 10.79 0.25 8.12
CA SER A 75 12.13 0.37 8.74
C SER A 75 13.25 -0.10 7.81
N TYR A 76 12.91 -0.94 6.82
CA TYR A 76 13.80 -1.26 5.71
C TYR A 76 13.83 -0.11 4.71
N HIS A 77 14.37 1.02 5.15
CA HIS A 77 14.90 1.99 4.23
C HIS A 77 16.14 1.37 3.56
N PRO A 78 16.40 1.68 2.28
CA PRO A 78 17.66 1.29 1.67
C PRO A 78 18.81 1.98 2.42
N SER A 79 19.39 1.27 3.38
CA SER A 79 20.52 1.73 4.17
C SER A 79 21.80 1.40 3.41
N GLY A 80 22.34 2.41 2.71
CA GLY A 80 23.62 2.31 2.02
C GLY A 80 23.81 3.49 1.06
N PRO A 81 25.06 3.90 0.78
CA PRO A 81 25.31 4.93 -0.23
C PRO A 81 24.87 4.39 -1.58
N MET A 82 23.66 4.76 -2.02
CA MET A 82 23.20 4.50 -3.38
C MET A 82 24.04 5.26 -4.43
N GLY A 83 24.98 6.11 -4.00
CA GLY A 83 25.91 6.82 -4.88
C GLY A 83 25.18 7.57 -5.99
N GLU A 84 25.66 7.44 -7.22
CA GLU A 84 25.01 8.02 -8.40
C GLU A 84 23.87 7.19 -9.00
N LEU A 85 23.54 6.05 -8.40
CA LEU A 85 22.58 5.09 -8.97
C LEU A 85 21.18 5.70 -9.18
N PRO A 86 20.62 6.52 -8.27
CA PRO A 86 19.35 7.22 -8.49
C PRO A 86 19.42 8.25 -9.62
N ALA A 87 20.50 9.04 -9.67
CA ALA A 87 20.71 10.06 -10.70
C ALA A 87 20.84 9.44 -12.10
N ARG A 88 21.53 8.30 -12.19
CA ARG A 88 21.63 7.51 -13.44
C ARG A 88 20.29 6.90 -13.83
N LEU A 89 19.50 6.44 -12.86
CA LEU A 89 18.17 5.90 -13.11
C LEU A 89 17.24 6.95 -13.70
N GLU A 90 17.26 8.16 -13.10
CA GLU A 90 16.48 9.29 -13.58
C GLU A 90 16.90 9.68 -14.99
N ALA A 91 18.21 9.80 -15.24
CA ALA A 91 18.73 10.16 -16.57
C ALA A 91 18.32 9.14 -17.64
N GLU A 92 18.44 7.84 -17.33
CA GLU A 92 18.09 6.75 -18.24
C GLU A 92 16.56 6.66 -18.46
N TRP A 93 15.77 6.79 -17.41
CA TRP A 93 14.31 6.82 -17.50
C TRP A 93 13.84 8.02 -18.33
N ARG A 94 14.37 9.22 -18.05
CA ARG A 94 14.05 10.45 -18.76
C ARG A 94 14.43 10.33 -20.23
N ALA A 95 15.61 9.78 -20.55
CA ALA A 95 16.02 9.57 -21.94
C ALA A 95 15.08 8.63 -22.71
N ARG A 96 14.65 7.51 -22.10
CA ARG A 96 13.72 6.56 -22.75
C ARG A 96 12.32 7.13 -22.95
N HIS A 97 11.81 7.88 -21.97
CA HIS A 97 10.42 8.35 -21.98
C HIS A 97 10.26 9.74 -22.59
N ARG A 98 11.35 10.49 -22.78
CA ARG A 98 11.30 11.83 -23.39
C ARG A 98 10.69 11.81 -24.78
N VAL A 99 11.08 10.86 -25.63
CA VAL A 99 10.53 10.76 -27.00
C VAL A 99 9.04 10.43 -26.97
N ALA A 100 8.63 9.50 -26.10
CA ALA A 100 7.22 9.14 -25.94
C ALA A 100 6.39 10.29 -25.34
N ALA A 101 6.95 11.04 -24.38
CA ALA A 101 6.32 12.20 -23.79
C ALA A 101 6.21 13.34 -24.82
N GLU A 102 7.28 13.64 -25.56
CA GLU A 102 7.29 14.66 -26.62
C GLU A 102 6.29 14.32 -27.72
N ALA A 103 6.20 13.05 -28.13
CA ALA A 103 5.17 12.59 -29.08
C ALA A 103 3.75 12.75 -28.52
N ALA A 104 3.51 12.38 -27.26
CA ALA A 104 2.21 12.56 -26.61
C ALA A 104 1.83 14.05 -26.43
N PHE A 105 2.81 14.92 -26.16
CA PHE A 105 2.62 16.37 -26.07
C PHE A 105 2.33 16.99 -27.45
N GLN A 106 2.99 16.52 -28.52
CA GLN A 106 2.69 16.95 -29.88
C GLN A 106 1.30 16.50 -30.32
N GLU A 107 0.93 15.25 -30.04
CA GLU A 107 -0.41 14.71 -30.33
C GLU A 107 -1.50 15.48 -29.56
N ALA A 108 -1.25 15.85 -28.30
CA ALA A 108 -2.17 16.69 -27.52
C ALA A 108 -2.22 18.15 -28.01
N ALA A 109 -1.14 18.67 -28.60
CA ALA A 109 -1.08 20.02 -29.16
C ALA A 109 -1.76 20.11 -30.54
N GLU A 110 -1.67 19.06 -31.35
CA GLU A 110 -2.27 18.98 -32.69
C GLU A 110 -3.73 18.52 -32.66
N GLY A 111 -4.08 17.60 -31.76
CA GLY A 111 -5.44 17.05 -31.63
C GLY A 111 -6.37 17.82 -30.69
N GLY A 112 -5.85 18.79 -29.94
CA GLY A 112 -6.51 19.36 -28.77
C GLY A 112 -6.58 18.33 -27.62
N GLN A 113 -6.47 18.79 -26.38
CA GLN A 113 -6.68 17.93 -25.22
C GLN A 113 -8.08 17.30 -25.34
N GLN A 114 -8.17 15.98 -25.52
CA GLN A 114 -9.42 15.28 -25.26
C GLN A 114 -9.79 15.65 -23.82
N GLU A 115 -10.90 16.37 -23.65
CA GLU A 115 -11.44 16.68 -22.33
C GLU A 115 -11.39 15.41 -21.51
N ALA A 116 -10.67 15.47 -20.40
CA ALA A 116 -10.49 14.35 -19.51
C ALA A 116 -11.87 13.73 -19.28
N ARG A 117 -12.03 12.46 -19.63
CA ARG A 117 -13.24 11.70 -19.27
C ARG A 117 -13.59 12.03 -17.84
N PRO A 118 -14.88 12.22 -17.51
CA PRO A 118 -15.31 12.59 -16.17
C PRO A 118 -14.55 11.72 -15.17
N SER A 119 -13.91 12.37 -14.20
CA SER A 119 -13.15 11.67 -13.16
C SER A 119 -14.03 10.55 -12.60
N PHE A 120 -13.43 9.46 -12.11
CA PHE A 120 -14.17 8.36 -11.48
C PHE A 120 -15.20 8.85 -10.44
N PHE A 121 -14.96 10.00 -9.80
CA PHE A 121 -15.85 10.66 -8.85
C PHE A 121 -17.05 11.39 -9.48
N ALA A 122 -16.98 11.79 -10.75
CA ALA A 122 -18.07 12.47 -11.45
C ALA A 122 -19.16 11.50 -11.97
N ALA A 123 -18.88 10.20 -12.02
CA ALA A 123 -19.84 9.19 -12.51
C ALA A 123 -20.99 8.89 -11.52
N THR A 124 -20.97 9.46 -10.31
CA THR A 124 -22.00 9.19 -9.27
C THR A 124 -23.00 10.33 -9.07
N ALA A 125 -22.86 11.45 -9.77
CA ALA A 125 -23.71 12.63 -9.57
C ALA A 125 -25.00 12.66 -10.43
N GLY A 126 -25.39 11.55 -11.06
CA GLY A 126 -26.52 11.52 -12.01
C GLY A 126 -27.38 10.26 -11.96
N ALA A 127 -27.38 9.53 -10.85
CA ALA A 127 -28.31 8.43 -10.59
C ALA A 127 -29.26 8.82 -9.46
N GLU A 128 -30.14 9.79 -9.75
CA GLU A 128 -31.42 9.98 -9.05
C GLU A 128 -32.56 9.63 -10.01
#